data_AF-A0A521GN34-F1
#
_entry.id   AF-A0A521GN34-F1
#
_cell.length_a   1.000
_cell.length_b   1.000
_cell.length_c   1.000
_cell.angle_alpha   90.00
_cell.angle_beta   90.00
_cell.angle_gamma   90.00
#
_symmetry.space_group_name_H-M   'P 1'
#
loop_
_entity.id
_entity.type
_entity.pdbx_description
1 polymer ?
#
loop_
_entity_poly.entity_id
_entity_poly.type
_entity_poly.pdbx_seq_one_letter_code
_entity_poly.pdbx_strand_id
1 'polypeptide(L)'
;MKKVLIGIAIAIAVIAVCIIGYSVLGANTDNVKDKQTLFLLEATLNKTKDKYAQCYNSVNYGKLLVGQVAMSYSTYETTTTEQAKLDGIEESFLAEVAGKCDGAIKEYESKYQEYKSLSEKIGETSSWLSLLIGGSESQPVGMRVTEYEPSMVRFNSSQFSNYVFSEQDVKKYFDGELRKQ
;
A
#
# COMPACT_ATOMS: atom_id res chain seq x y z
N MET A 1 -65.70 4.33 18.02
CA MET A 1 -64.35 4.68 18.55
C MET A 1 -63.30 3.57 18.36
N LYS A 2 -63.57 2.29 18.66
CA LYS A 2 -62.57 1.19 18.49
C LYS A 2 -62.00 1.01 17.07
N LYS A 3 -62.80 1.25 16.02
CA LYS A 3 -62.35 1.08 14.62
C LYS A 3 -61.35 2.15 14.14
N VAL A 4 -61.36 3.34 14.76
CA VAL A 4 -60.42 4.43 14.41
C VAL A 4 -59.03 4.19 15.02
N LEU A 5 -58.98 3.64 16.24
CA LEU A 5 -57.73 3.27 16.92
C LEU A 5 -56.97 2.15 16.20
N ILE A 6 -57.67 1.17 15.62
CA ILE A 6 -57.05 0.08 14.85
C ILE A 6 -56.44 0.61 13.54
N GLY A 7 -57.10 1.56 12.87
CA GLY A 7 -56.58 2.18 11.65
C GLY A 7 -55.30 2.99 11.88
N ILE A 8 -55.22 3.71 13.01
CA ILE A 8 -54.02 4.48 13.39
C ILE A 8 -52.85 3.54 13.76
N ALA A 9 -53.12 2.44 14.46
CA ALA A 9 -52.09 1.46 14.81
C ALA A 9 -51.47 0.78 13.57
N ILE A 10 -52.29 0.47 12.55
CA ILE A 10 -51.81 -0.11 11.29
C ILE A 10 -51.00 0.91 10.48
N ALA A 11 -51.43 2.18 10.45
CA ALA A 11 -50.68 3.25 9.77
C ALA A 11 -49.29 3.48 10.39
N ILE A 12 -49.19 3.46 11.73
CA ILE A 12 -47.91 3.57 12.44
C ILE A 12 -47.02 2.35 12.18
N ALA A 13 -47.59 1.14 12.15
CA ALA A 13 -46.84 -0.07 11.83
C ALA A 13 -46.29 -0.07 10.39
N VAL A 14 -47.06 0.39 9.41
CA VAL A 14 -46.60 0.50 8.01
C VAL A 14 -45.53 1.57 7.87
N ILE A 15 -45.64 2.71 8.55
CA ILE A 15 -44.61 3.76 8.55
C ILE A 15 -43.32 3.24 9.22
N ALA A 16 -43.43 2.52 10.34
CA ALA A 16 -42.27 1.92 11.00
C ALA A 16 -41.58 0.85 10.13
N VAL A 17 -42.35 -0.02 9.45
CA VAL A 17 -41.80 -1.01 8.52
C VAL A 17 -41.16 -0.36 7.29
N CYS A 18 -41.72 0.75 6.78
CA CYS A 18 -41.11 1.51 5.70
C CYS A 18 -39.82 2.22 6.15
N ILE A 19 -39.79 2.81 7.35
CA ILE A 19 -38.57 3.46 7.88
C ILE A 19 -37.47 2.44 8.14
N ILE A 20 -37.80 1.28 8.73
CA ILE A 20 -36.86 0.17 8.95
C ILE A 20 -36.45 -0.44 7.60
N GLY A 21 -37.37 -0.61 6.65
CA GLY A 21 -37.07 -1.12 5.32
C GLY A 21 -36.12 -0.20 4.53
N TYR A 22 -36.32 1.12 4.59
CA TYR A 22 -35.44 2.09 3.94
C TYR A 22 -34.05 2.17 4.61
N SER A 23 -33.98 2.07 5.94
CA SER A 23 -32.69 2.04 6.65
C SER A 23 -31.94 0.72 6.48
N VAL A 24 -32.63 -0.42 6.37
CA VAL A 24 -32.03 -1.74 6.09
C VAL A 24 -31.60 -1.88 4.63
N LEU A 25 -32.30 -1.27 3.67
CA LEU A 25 -31.91 -1.27 2.26
C LEU A 25 -30.74 -0.31 1.96
N GLY A 26 -30.73 0.88 2.56
CA GLY A 26 -29.60 1.83 2.45
C GLY A 26 -28.31 1.30 3.06
N ALA A 27 -28.40 0.66 4.24
CA ALA A 27 -27.25 0.02 4.91
C ALA A 27 -26.68 -1.18 4.13
N ASN A 28 -27.48 -1.83 3.28
CA ASN A 28 -27.02 -2.96 2.46
C ASN A 28 -26.28 -2.50 1.19
N THR A 29 -26.64 -1.36 0.58
CA THR A 29 -25.95 -0.86 -0.61
C THR A 29 -24.54 -0.32 -0.32
N ASP A 30 -24.34 0.32 0.83
CA ASP A 30 -23.03 0.85 1.22
C ASP A 30 -22.05 -0.28 1.56
N ASN A 31 -22.54 -1.36 2.21
CA ASN A 31 -21.75 -2.57 2.45
C ASN A 31 -21.30 -3.28 1.16
N VAL A 32 -22.11 -3.26 0.09
CA VAL A 32 -21.74 -3.87 -1.20
C VAL A 32 -20.67 -3.02 -1.91
N LYS A 33 -20.81 -1.69 -1.91
CA LYS A 33 -19.81 -0.77 -2.48
C LYS A 33 -18.49 -0.81 -1.73
N ASP A 34 -18.54 -0.86 -0.40
CA ASP A 34 -17.35 -0.97 0.45
C ASP A 34 -16.60 -2.29 0.18
N LYS A 35 -17.32 -3.42 0.06
CA LYS A 35 -16.70 -4.71 -0.31
C LYS A 35 -16.09 -4.71 -1.72
N GLN A 36 -16.76 -4.10 -2.69
CA GLN A 36 -16.20 -3.94 -4.05
C GLN A 36 -14.93 -3.08 -4.05
N THR A 37 -14.96 -1.98 -3.29
CA THR A 37 -13.80 -1.09 -3.14
C THR A 37 -12.64 -1.80 -2.45
N LEU A 38 -12.92 -2.60 -1.42
CA LEU A 38 -11.92 -3.41 -0.73
C LEU A 38 -11.23 -4.39 -1.69
N PHE A 39 -11.99 -5.08 -2.54
CA PHE A 39 -11.45 -5.99 -3.55
C PHE A 39 -10.56 -5.28 -4.59
N LEU A 40 -10.96 -4.07 -5.03
CA LEU A 40 -10.14 -3.27 -5.95
C LEU A 40 -8.84 -2.78 -5.30
N LEU A 41 -8.88 -2.40 -4.02
CA LEU A 41 -7.70 -2.04 -3.25
C LEU A 41 -6.76 -3.24 -3.09
N GLU A 42 -7.28 -4.42 -2.77
CA GLU A 42 -6.51 -5.67 -2.69
C GLU A 42 -5.84 -6.01 -4.02
N ALA A 43 -6.57 -5.91 -5.14
CA ALA A 43 -6.01 -6.13 -6.47
C ALA A 43 -4.89 -5.12 -6.80
N THR A 44 -5.07 -3.87 -6.39
CA THR A 44 -4.07 -2.81 -6.59
C THR A 44 -2.81 -3.10 -5.78
N LEU A 45 -2.94 -3.41 -4.49
CA LEU A 45 -1.81 -3.75 -3.61
C LEU A 45 -1.05 -4.97 -4.12
N ASN A 46 -1.75 -6.01 -4.57
CA ASN A 46 -1.11 -7.18 -5.18
C ASN A 46 -0.30 -6.84 -6.44
N LYS A 47 -0.81 -5.92 -7.28
CA LYS A 47 -0.14 -5.51 -8.50
C LYS A 47 1.08 -4.63 -8.23
N THR A 48 1.05 -3.83 -7.16
CA THR A 48 2.09 -2.84 -6.88
C THR A 48 3.11 -3.29 -5.84
N LYS A 49 2.85 -4.35 -5.06
CA LYS A 49 3.74 -4.84 -3.99
C LYS A 49 5.17 -5.12 -4.44
N ASP A 50 5.37 -5.72 -5.60
CA ASP A 50 6.70 -6.08 -6.09
C ASP A 50 7.48 -4.82 -6.47
N LYS A 51 6.81 -3.86 -7.12
CA LYS A 51 7.42 -2.59 -7.47
C LYS A 51 7.73 -1.75 -6.24
N TYR A 52 6.84 -1.76 -5.24
CA TYR A 52 7.06 -1.15 -3.94
C TYR A 52 8.31 -1.71 -3.27
N ALA A 53 8.40 -3.04 -3.15
CA ALA A 53 9.55 -3.72 -2.56
C ALA A 53 10.86 -3.40 -3.29
N GLN A 54 10.87 -3.48 -4.63
CA GLN A 54 12.05 -3.13 -5.44
C GLN A 54 12.48 -1.68 -5.22
N CYS A 55 11.54 -0.74 -5.21
CA CYS A 55 11.84 0.67 -5.00
C CYS A 55 12.36 0.94 -3.59
N TYR A 56 11.71 0.35 -2.58
CA TYR A 56 12.17 0.45 -1.20
C TYR A 56 13.59 -0.11 -1.05
N ASN A 57 13.86 -1.28 -1.62
CA ASN A 57 15.19 -1.90 -1.54
C ASN A 57 16.25 -1.09 -2.29
N SER A 58 15.92 -0.52 -3.45
CA SER A 58 16.84 0.35 -4.18
C SER A 58 17.23 1.61 -3.41
N VAL A 59 16.28 2.23 -2.72
CA VAL A 59 16.55 3.44 -1.93
C VAL A 59 17.32 3.12 -0.64
N ASN A 60 17.00 2.01 0.03
CA ASN A 60 17.55 1.69 1.36
C ASN A 60 18.80 0.80 1.33
N TYR A 61 18.85 -0.18 0.41
CA TYR A 61 19.91 -1.19 0.35
C TYR A 61 20.76 -1.12 -0.92
N GLY A 62 20.27 -0.43 -1.96
CA GLY A 62 20.96 -0.29 -3.24
C GLY A 62 22.35 0.38 -3.15
N LYS A 63 22.64 1.08 -2.06
CA LYS A 63 23.96 1.69 -1.78
C LYS A 63 25.10 0.68 -1.83
N LEU A 64 24.86 -0.58 -1.43
CA LEU A 64 25.89 -1.63 -1.48
C LEU A 64 26.36 -1.90 -2.92
N LEU A 65 25.43 -2.04 -3.86
CA LEU A 65 25.75 -2.25 -5.28
C LEU A 65 26.44 -1.02 -5.88
N VAL A 66 25.95 0.17 -5.54
CA VAL A 66 26.55 1.44 -6.00
C VAL A 66 27.99 1.56 -5.51
N GLY A 67 28.25 1.29 -4.22
CA GLY A 67 29.59 1.32 -3.65
C GLY A 67 30.52 0.25 -4.24
N GLN A 68 30.01 -0.94 -4.56
CA GLN A 68 30.79 -1.97 -5.28
C GLN A 68 31.23 -1.49 -6.65
N VAL A 69 30.33 -0.83 -7.40
CA VAL A 69 30.66 -0.27 -8.70
C VAL A 69 31.65 0.89 -8.54
N ALA A 70 31.43 1.80 -7.61
CA ALA A 70 32.33 2.93 -7.36
C ALA A 70 33.75 2.46 -6.99
N MET A 71 33.88 1.42 -6.15
CA MET A 71 35.18 0.80 -5.85
C MET A 71 35.90 0.25 -7.09
N SER A 72 35.18 -0.13 -8.16
CA SER A 72 35.80 -0.55 -9.42
C SER A 72 36.39 0.61 -10.24
N TYR A 73 35.98 1.84 -9.94
CA TYR A 73 36.57 3.07 -10.49
C TYR A 73 37.70 3.63 -9.61
N SER A 74 37.72 3.27 -8.32
CA SER A 74 38.83 3.59 -7.42
C SER A 74 40.03 2.67 -7.69
N THR A 75 41.24 3.22 -7.59
CA THR A 75 42.52 2.52 -7.66
C THR A 75 43.35 2.79 -6.41
N TYR A 76 44.48 2.10 -6.24
CA TYR A 76 45.40 2.35 -5.12
C TYR A 76 45.98 3.79 -5.12
N GLU A 77 45.97 4.48 -6.26
CA GLU A 77 46.52 5.83 -6.41
C GLU A 77 45.44 6.93 -6.47
N THR A 78 44.17 6.59 -6.24
CA THR A 78 43.07 7.57 -6.29
C THR A 78 43.30 8.69 -5.28
N THR A 79 43.36 9.92 -5.80
CA THR A 79 43.55 11.12 -4.97
C THR A 79 42.28 11.45 -4.17
N THR A 80 42.41 12.24 -3.11
CA THR A 80 41.26 12.73 -2.33
C THR A 80 40.27 13.53 -3.17
N THR A 81 40.75 14.25 -4.18
CA THR A 81 39.89 14.99 -5.11
C THR A 81 39.10 14.06 -6.04
N GLU A 82 39.69 12.97 -6.50
CA GLU A 82 39.00 11.97 -7.33
C GLU A 82 38.01 11.15 -6.50
N GLN A 83 38.34 10.82 -5.25
CA GLN A 83 37.42 10.14 -4.35
C GLN A 83 36.17 11.01 -4.09
N ALA A 84 36.34 12.29 -3.76
CA ALA A 84 35.22 13.20 -3.54
C ALA A 84 34.31 13.33 -4.78
N LYS A 85 34.87 13.19 -5.99
CA LYS A 85 34.09 13.16 -7.23
C LYS A 85 33.26 11.87 -7.34
N LEU A 86 33.86 10.71 -7.06
CA LEU A 86 33.14 9.43 -7.08
C LEU A 86 32.00 9.43 -6.06
N ASP A 87 32.26 9.92 -4.85
CA ASP A 87 31.24 10.06 -3.80
C ASP A 87 30.09 10.97 -4.27
N GLY A 88 30.39 12.08 -4.94
CA GLY A 88 29.36 12.96 -5.52
C GLY A 88 28.53 12.30 -6.62
N ILE A 89 29.15 11.43 -7.45
CA ILE A 89 28.44 10.65 -8.47
C ILE A 89 27.54 9.59 -7.80
N GLU A 90 28.01 8.93 -6.74
CA GLU A 90 27.21 8.00 -5.94
C GLU A 90 25.96 8.68 -5.37
N GLU A 91 26.14 9.83 -4.70
CA GLU A 91 25.06 10.61 -4.10
C GLU A 91 24.04 11.04 -5.15
N SER A 92 24.52 11.53 -6.30
CA SER A 92 23.68 11.96 -7.42
C SER A 92 22.82 10.81 -7.98
N PHE A 93 23.42 9.64 -8.20
CA PHE A 93 22.70 8.46 -8.69
C PHE A 93 21.62 8.01 -7.70
N LEU A 94 21.97 7.94 -6.41
CA LEU A 94 21.03 7.54 -5.36
C LEU A 94 19.86 8.53 -5.23
N ALA A 95 20.11 9.84 -5.39
CA ALA A 95 19.08 10.86 -5.42
C ALA A 95 18.14 10.70 -6.62
N GLU A 96 18.67 10.39 -7.81
CA GLU A 96 17.86 10.11 -9.00
C GLU A 96 16.95 8.88 -8.80
N VAL A 97 17.50 7.80 -8.22
CA VAL A 97 16.71 6.60 -7.89
C VAL A 97 15.62 6.91 -6.87
N ALA A 98 15.94 7.68 -5.82
CA ALA A 98 14.96 8.10 -4.82
C ALA A 98 13.81 8.89 -5.47
N GLY A 99 14.11 9.84 -6.36
CA GLY A 99 13.10 10.59 -7.10
C GLY A 99 12.20 9.70 -7.97
N LYS A 100 12.76 8.70 -8.65
CA LYS A 100 11.99 7.74 -9.47
C LYS A 100 11.09 6.82 -8.62
N CYS A 101 11.48 6.54 -7.39
CA CYS A 101 10.81 5.57 -6.53
C CYS A 101 9.82 6.18 -5.53
N ASP A 102 9.90 7.48 -5.27
CA ASP A 102 9.02 8.19 -4.33
C ASP A 102 7.53 7.98 -4.64
N GLY A 103 7.15 8.05 -5.93
CA GLY A 103 5.77 7.82 -6.37
C GLY A 103 5.26 6.42 -6.03
N ALA A 104 6.04 5.38 -6.36
CA ALA A 104 5.64 3.99 -6.11
C ALA A 104 5.56 3.66 -4.61
N ILE A 105 6.46 4.23 -3.80
CA ILE A 105 6.45 4.09 -2.34
C ILE A 105 5.19 4.74 -1.75
N LYS A 106 4.96 6.02 -2.09
CA LYS A 106 3.81 6.78 -1.59
C LYS A 106 2.48 6.18 -2.04
N GLU A 107 2.36 5.77 -3.30
CA GLU A 107 1.14 5.18 -3.84
C GLU A 107 0.77 3.90 -3.09
N TYR A 108 1.73 2.98 -2.91
CA TYR A 108 1.49 1.74 -2.19
C TYR A 108 1.06 1.99 -0.74
N GLU A 109 1.80 2.85 -0.03
CA GLU A 109 1.51 3.15 1.38
C GLU A 109 0.16 3.85 1.54
N SER A 110 -0.19 4.78 0.64
CA SER A 110 -1.50 5.44 0.61
C SER A 110 -2.63 4.43 0.38
N LYS A 111 -2.48 3.55 -0.62
CA LYS A 111 -3.47 2.51 -0.94
C LYS A 111 -3.61 1.48 0.18
N TYR A 112 -2.52 1.19 0.88
CA TYR A 112 -2.57 0.34 2.08
C TYR A 112 -3.37 1.00 3.21
N GLN A 113 -3.20 2.30 3.46
CA GLN A 113 -4.00 2.99 4.48
C GLN A 113 -5.49 3.01 4.12
N GLU A 114 -5.83 3.24 2.85
CA GLU A 114 -7.22 3.11 2.36
C GLU A 114 -7.77 1.70 2.60
N TYR A 115 -6.99 0.66 2.26
CA TYR A 115 -7.37 -0.73 2.46
C TYR A 115 -7.57 -1.08 3.93
N LYS A 116 -6.63 -0.67 4.80
CA LYS A 116 -6.69 -0.88 6.24
C LYS A 116 -7.94 -0.25 6.84
N SER A 117 -8.18 1.04 6.56
CA SER A 117 -9.34 1.77 7.09
C SER A 117 -10.66 1.15 6.64
N LEU A 118 -10.76 0.77 5.37
CA LEU A 118 -11.97 0.15 4.83
C LEU A 118 -12.20 -1.25 5.39
N SER A 119 -11.14 -2.03 5.57
CA SER A 119 -11.19 -3.35 6.21
C SER A 119 -11.66 -3.25 7.66
N GLU A 120 -11.13 -2.30 8.44
CA GLU A 120 -11.55 -2.03 9.81
C GLU A 120 -13.03 -1.61 9.88
N LYS A 121 -13.47 -0.70 9.00
CA LYS A 121 -14.87 -0.27 8.89
C LYS A 121 -15.82 -1.45 8.62
N ILE A 122 -15.46 -2.33 7.69
CA ILE A 122 -16.26 -3.53 7.36
C ILE A 122 -16.25 -4.51 8.56
N GLY A 123 -15.10 -4.70 9.20
CA GLY A 123 -14.94 -5.54 10.39
C GLY A 123 -15.82 -5.08 11.54
N GLU A 124 -15.78 -3.80 11.90
CA GLU A 124 -16.65 -3.19 12.92
C GLU A 124 -18.13 -3.34 12.55
N THR A 125 -18.49 -3.10 11.28
CA THR A 125 -19.87 -3.22 10.79
C THR A 125 -20.41 -4.65 10.88
N SER A 126 -19.56 -5.64 10.59
CA SER A 126 -19.93 -7.06 10.70
C SER A 126 -20.05 -7.51 12.16
N SER A 127 -19.22 -6.98 13.05
CA SER A 127 -19.18 -7.34 14.48
C SER A 127 -20.47 -6.93 15.23
N TRP A 128 -20.97 -5.70 15.04
CA TRP A 128 -22.20 -5.26 15.72
C TRP A 128 -23.46 -5.99 15.23
N LEU A 129 -23.55 -6.32 13.94
CA LEU A 129 -24.64 -7.11 13.36
C LEU A 129 -24.60 -8.56 13.86
N SER A 130 -23.40 -9.15 13.99
CA SER A 130 -23.22 -10.50 14.52
C SER A 130 -23.60 -10.60 16.00
N LEU A 131 -23.28 -9.57 16.79
CA LEU A 131 -23.68 -9.43 18.20
C LEU A 131 -25.20 -9.31 18.38
N LEU A 132 -25.91 -8.64 17.47
CA LEU A 132 -27.36 -8.50 17.53
C LEU A 132 -28.14 -9.75 17.08
N ILE A 133 -27.53 -10.62 16.26
CA ILE A 133 -28.22 -11.76 15.63
C ILE A 133 -27.74 -13.12 16.20
N GLY A 134 -26.76 -13.12 17.12
CA GLY A 134 -26.27 -14.34 17.77
C GLY A 134 -25.48 -15.27 16.83
N GLY A 135 -24.78 -14.69 15.85
CA GLY A 135 -24.02 -15.43 14.84
C GLY A 135 -22.64 -15.89 15.33
N SER A 136 -22.29 -17.14 15.02
CA SER A 136 -20.98 -17.76 15.28
C SER A 136 -19.87 -17.12 14.43
N GLU A 137 -18.70 -16.92 15.04
CA GLU A 137 -17.47 -16.33 14.49
C GLU A 137 -16.97 -17.06 13.23
N SER A 138 -17.56 -16.76 12.06
CA SER A 138 -16.86 -16.96 10.79
C SER A 138 -15.92 -15.78 10.60
N GLN A 139 -14.62 -16.07 10.44
CA GLN A 139 -13.55 -15.07 10.24
C GLN A 139 -14.02 -13.89 9.37
N PRO A 140 -14.01 -12.64 9.88
CA PRO A 140 -14.61 -11.51 9.20
C PRO A 140 -13.92 -11.21 7.87
N VAL A 141 -14.72 -10.82 6.89
CA VAL A 141 -14.28 -10.22 5.62
C VAL A 141 -13.37 -9.03 5.95
N GLY A 142 -12.05 -9.17 5.73
CA GLY A 142 -11.08 -8.10 5.99
C GLY A 142 -9.69 -8.51 6.56
N MET A 143 -9.48 -9.75 7.04
CA MET A 143 -8.28 -10.07 7.84
C MET A 143 -6.99 -10.42 7.06
N ARG A 144 -6.68 -9.72 5.98
CA ARG A 144 -5.35 -9.80 5.32
C ARG A 144 -4.58 -8.48 5.38
N VAL A 145 -4.93 -7.58 6.29
CA VAL A 145 -4.21 -6.30 6.48
C VAL A 145 -2.72 -6.52 6.68
N THR A 146 -2.34 -7.49 7.50
CA THR A 146 -0.93 -7.83 7.75
C THR A 146 -0.21 -8.32 6.49
N GLU A 147 -0.89 -9.01 5.56
CA GLU A 147 -0.27 -9.48 4.30
C GLU A 147 0.23 -8.31 3.44
N TYR A 148 -0.54 -7.22 3.41
CA TYR A 148 -0.25 -6.03 2.60
C TYR A 148 0.50 -4.94 3.36
N GLU A 149 0.81 -5.16 4.63
CA GLU A 149 1.49 -4.16 5.45
C GLU A 149 2.85 -3.80 4.83
N PRO A 150 3.18 -2.50 4.70
CA PRO A 150 4.46 -2.05 4.17
C PRO A 150 5.65 -2.75 4.79
N SER A 151 5.65 -2.97 6.11
CA SER A 151 6.70 -3.69 6.83
C SER A 151 6.86 -5.13 6.31
N MET A 152 5.76 -5.87 6.19
CA MET A 152 5.74 -7.26 5.73
C MET A 152 6.20 -7.38 4.28
N VAL A 153 5.75 -6.47 3.40
CA VAL A 153 6.19 -6.48 2.00
C VAL A 153 7.67 -6.19 1.86
N ARG A 154 8.23 -5.30 2.70
CA ARG A 154 9.67 -5.03 2.75
C ARG A 154 10.45 -6.27 3.18
N PHE A 155 10.01 -6.95 4.25
CA PHE A 155 10.70 -8.13 4.80
C PHE A 155 10.63 -9.37 3.90
N ASN A 156 9.52 -9.58 3.21
CA ASN A 156 9.32 -10.78 2.40
C ASN A 156 9.95 -10.69 1.00
N SER A 157 10.49 -9.51 0.66
CA SER A 157 11.30 -9.32 -0.54
C SER A 157 12.78 -9.55 -0.21
N SER A 158 13.49 -10.37 -0.99
CA SER A 158 14.94 -10.54 -0.86
C SER A 158 15.61 -9.17 -0.97
N GLN A 159 16.12 -8.66 0.16
CA GLN A 159 16.68 -7.31 0.31
C GLN A 159 17.91 -7.05 -0.59
N PHE A 160 18.51 -8.11 -1.15
CA PHE A 160 19.80 -8.09 -1.83
C PHE A 160 19.78 -8.40 -3.33
N SER A 161 18.61 -8.63 -3.94
CA SER A 161 18.55 -9.08 -5.34
C SER A 161 17.47 -8.43 -6.20
N ASN A 162 16.67 -7.53 -5.63
CA ASN A 162 15.56 -6.88 -6.33
C ASN A 162 15.70 -5.36 -6.25
N TYR A 163 16.40 -4.80 -7.24
CA TYR A 163 16.61 -3.36 -7.39
C TYR A 163 15.97 -2.86 -8.70
N VAL A 164 15.60 -1.59 -8.74
CA VAL A 164 15.13 -0.92 -9.97
C VAL A 164 16.25 -0.59 -10.95
N PHE A 165 17.51 -0.85 -10.56
CA PHE A 165 18.70 -0.64 -11.36
C PHE A 165 19.59 -1.88 -11.28
N SER A 166 20.28 -2.17 -12.38
CA SER A 166 21.32 -3.21 -12.45
C SER A 166 22.71 -2.61 -12.23
N GLU A 167 23.71 -3.47 -12.00
CA GLU A 167 25.11 -3.06 -11.96
C GLU A 167 25.53 -2.31 -13.24
N GLN A 168 25.02 -2.74 -14.40
CA GLN A 168 25.31 -2.12 -15.68
C GLN A 168 24.70 -0.70 -15.79
N ASP A 169 23.54 -0.46 -15.18
CA ASP A 169 22.92 0.87 -15.16
C ASP A 169 23.76 1.84 -14.32
N VAL A 170 24.28 1.38 -13.18
CA VAL A 170 25.19 2.15 -12.34
C VAL A 170 26.48 2.46 -13.11
N LYS A 171 27.11 1.46 -13.73
CA LYS A 171 28.34 1.65 -14.54
C LYS A 171 28.15 2.66 -15.67
N LYS A 172 27.05 2.54 -16.42
CA LYS A 172 26.72 3.50 -17.50
C LYS A 172 26.55 4.92 -16.97
N TYR A 173 25.94 5.08 -15.80
CA TYR A 173 25.80 6.38 -15.16
C TYR A 173 27.16 6.97 -14.78
N PHE A 174 28.00 6.19 -14.09
CA PHE A 174 29.36 6.59 -13.71
C PHE A 174 30.21 6.98 -14.92
N ASP A 175 30.25 6.14 -15.95
CA ASP A 175 30.95 6.44 -17.20
C ASP A 175 30.45 7.73 -17.85
N GLY A 176 29.14 7.97 -17.79
CA GLY A 176 28.51 9.17 -18.33
C GLY A 176 28.92 10.43 -17.59
N GLU A 177 28.89 10.42 -16.26
CA GLU A 177 29.27 11.56 -15.42
C GLU A 177 30.77 11.85 -15.45
N LEU A 178 31.61 10.81 -15.47
CA LEU A 178 33.06 10.98 -15.57
C LEU A 178 33.51 11.58 -16.90
N ARG A 179 32.79 11.32 -18.01
CA ARG A 179 33.10 11.89 -19.34
C ARG A 179 32.64 13.34 -19.53
N LYS A 180 31.75 13.83 -18.67
CA LYS A 180 31.27 15.24 -18.70
C LYS A 180 32.26 16.21 -18.06
N GLN A 181 33.26 15.68 -17.35
CA GLN A 181 34.33 16.43 -16.69
C GLN A 181 35.55 16.56 -17.59
#